data_AF-A0A1Y6F1A2-F1
#
_entry.id   AF-A0A1Y6F1A2-F1
#
_cell.length_a   1.000
_cell.length_b   1.000
_cell.length_c   1.000
_cell.angle_alpha   90.00
_cell.angle_beta   90.00
_cell.angle_gamma   90.00
#
_symmetry.space_group_name_H-M   'P 1'
#
loop_
_entity.id
_entity.type
_entity.pdbx_description
1 polymer ?
#
loop_
_entity_poly.entity_id
_entity_poly.type
_entity_poly.pdbx_seq_one_letter_code
_entity_poly.pdbx_strand_id
1 'polypeptide(L)'
;MNDVFRLDSDRSAYAFPLPDERLHSFVENLLHTRGLDPKPVNRLRDIGLDDKACCSFEIDVDGDAVCLLVIPRRFSRDAMTADHVRRYGRKAEALGLRFLAVPETLLRASAASGRDAGAATAVKADDRLRVLDHFLRHGSAGLFELAARLEHENPVAAILELDVDGALSIDDGILSSRSRVTLAGNGVRP
;
A
#
# COMPACT_ATOMS: atom_id res chain seq x y z
N MET A 1 6.07 1.23 -46.87
CA MET A 1 7.32 1.22 -46.08
C MET A 1 6.89 1.46 -44.64
N ASN A 2 6.86 0.40 -43.83
CA ASN A 2 6.43 0.45 -42.43
C ASN A 2 7.69 0.54 -41.55
N ASP A 3 7.85 1.66 -40.85
CA ASP A 3 8.84 1.79 -39.79
C ASP A 3 8.34 1.09 -38.53
N VAL A 4 9.00 -0.02 -38.23
CA VAL A 4 8.81 -0.81 -37.02
C VAL A 4 9.62 -0.14 -35.91
N PHE A 5 8.92 0.34 -34.87
CA PHE A 5 9.52 0.75 -33.60
C PHE A 5 10.34 -0.42 -33.04
N ARG A 6 11.67 -0.33 -33.14
CA ARG A 6 12.59 -1.12 -32.32
C ARG A 6 12.53 -0.56 -30.91
N LEU A 7 11.83 -1.26 -30.03
CA LEU A 7 11.99 -1.13 -28.59
C LEU A 7 13.38 -1.66 -28.23
N ASP A 8 14.29 -0.74 -27.94
CA ASP A 8 15.60 -1.06 -27.41
C ASP A 8 15.46 -1.89 -26.15
N SER A 9 16.12 -3.04 -26.21
CA SER A 9 16.13 -4.10 -25.21
C SER A 9 17.19 -3.78 -24.17
N ASP A 10 17.00 -2.72 -23.40
CA ASP A 10 17.86 -2.43 -22.25
C ASP A 10 17.36 -3.23 -21.03
N ARG A 11 17.53 -4.55 -21.13
CA ARG A 11 17.41 -5.49 -20.00
C ARG A 11 18.65 -5.31 -19.11
N SER A 12 18.73 -4.19 -18.41
CA SER A 12 19.58 -4.08 -17.24
C SER A 12 19.05 -5.07 -16.20
N ALA A 13 19.83 -6.13 -15.99
CA ALA A 13 19.59 -7.15 -14.99
C ALA A 13 19.77 -6.55 -13.58
N TYR A 14 18.80 -5.79 -13.11
CA TYR A 14 18.66 -5.50 -11.69
C TYR A 14 18.13 -6.76 -11.02
N ALA A 15 19.05 -7.53 -10.43
CA ALA A 15 18.70 -8.66 -9.58
C ALA A 15 18.07 -8.10 -8.28
N PHE A 16 16.80 -7.73 -8.35
CA PHE A 16 16.01 -7.50 -7.16
C PHE A 16 15.91 -8.84 -6.40
N PRO A 17 16.24 -8.88 -5.10
CA PRO A 17 16.09 -10.10 -4.31
C PRO A 17 14.65 -10.58 -4.40
N LEU A 18 14.45 -11.90 -4.49
CA LEU A 18 13.16 -12.61 -4.56
C LEU A 18 12.12 -12.07 -3.58
N PRO A 19 10.80 -12.32 -3.83
CA PRO A 19 9.75 -11.84 -2.93
C PRO A 19 10.10 -12.32 -1.54
N ASP A 20 9.97 -11.45 -0.55
CA ASP A 20 10.05 -11.92 0.83
C ASP A 20 8.87 -12.89 1.00
N GLU A 21 9.09 -14.19 0.82
CA GLU A 21 8.06 -15.23 0.94
C GLU A 21 7.34 -15.10 2.29
N ARG A 22 8.04 -14.58 3.31
CA ARG A 22 7.47 -14.27 4.62
C ARG A 22 6.48 -13.12 4.57
N LEU A 23 6.70 -12.11 3.72
CA LEU A 23 5.74 -11.02 3.51
C LEU A 23 4.51 -11.53 2.77
N HIS A 24 4.68 -12.33 1.71
CA HIS A 24 3.55 -12.91 0.98
C HIS A 24 2.66 -13.76 1.89
N SER A 25 3.23 -14.77 2.56
CA SER A 25 2.46 -15.64 3.47
C SER A 25 1.86 -14.88 4.65
N PHE A 26 2.52 -13.83 5.13
CA PHE A 26 1.96 -12.98 6.18
C PHE A 26 0.72 -12.23 5.71
N VAL A 27 0.77 -11.59 4.54
CA VAL A 27 -0.36 -10.83 3.98
C VAL A 27 -1.51 -11.78 3.64
N GLU A 28 -1.21 -12.93 3.06
CA GLU A 28 -2.21 -13.97 2.74
C GLU A 28 -2.94 -14.44 4.00
N ASN A 29 -2.20 -14.80 5.06
CA ASN A 29 -2.79 -15.15 6.35
C ASN A 29 -3.62 -14.00 6.94
N LEU A 30 -3.12 -12.77 6.85
CA LEU A 30 -3.82 -11.59 7.34
C LEU A 30 -5.17 -11.40 6.63
N LEU A 31 -5.20 -11.53 5.30
CA LEU A 31 -6.42 -11.42 4.51
C LEU A 31 -7.42 -12.53 4.87
N HIS A 32 -6.96 -13.78 4.98
CA HIS A 32 -7.82 -14.90 5.39
C HIS A 32 -8.42 -14.72 6.79
N THR A 33 -7.65 -14.22 7.78
CA THR A 33 -8.20 -13.95 9.12
C THR A 33 -9.30 -12.88 9.12
N ARG A 34 -9.41 -12.10 8.04
CA ARG A 34 -10.43 -11.08 7.83
C ARG A 34 -11.57 -11.55 6.94
N GLY A 35 -11.60 -12.81 6.54
CA GLY A 35 -12.61 -13.35 5.62
C GLY A 35 -12.46 -12.83 4.19
N LEU A 36 -11.31 -12.25 3.85
CA LEU A 36 -10.95 -11.91 2.48
C LEU A 36 -10.29 -13.14 1.84
N ASP A 37 -10.68 -13.46 0.61
CA ASP A 37 -10.15 -14.59 -0.14
C ASP A 37 -9.10 -14.10 -1.16
N PRO A 38 -7.79 -14.07 -0.80
CA PRO A 38 -6.74 -13.69 -1.72
C PRO A 38 -6.60 -14.69 -2.85
N LYS A 39 -6.91 -14.23 -4.06
CA LYS A 39 -6.59 -14.96 -5.28
C LYS A 39 -5.23 -14.48 -5.78
N PRO A 40 -4.30 -15.38 -6.14
CA PRO A 40 -3.05 -14.98 -6.75
C PRO A 40 -3.35 -14.30 -8.09
N VAL A 41 -2.78 -13.12 -8.33
CA VAL A 41 -3.10 -12.35 -9.54
C VAL A 41 -2.32 -12.88 -10.74
N ASN A 42 -2.71 -14.05 -11.21
CA ASN A 42 -2.09 -14.67 -12.40
C ASN A 42 -2.24 -13.76 -13.64
N ARG A 43 -3.33 -12.99 -13.72
CA ARG A 43 -3.58 -12.01 -14.80
C ARG A 43 -2.60 -10.82 -14.80
N LEU A 44 -1.96 -10.54 -13.65
CA LEU A 44 -1.00 -9.45 -13.52
C LEU A 44 0.47 -9.92 -13.54
N ARG A 45 0.75 -11.23 -13.70
CA ARG A 45 2.13 -11.71 -13.88
C ARG A 45 2.71 -11.33 -15.24
N ASP A 46 1.86 -11.24 -16.28
CA ASP A 46 2.27 -10.84 -17.64
C ASP A 46 2.62 -9.34 -17.76
N ILE A 47 2.55 -8.59 -16.66
CA ILE A 47 2.55 -7.13 -16.64
C ILE A 47 3.92 -6.52 -16.32
N GLY A 48 4.90 -7.34 -15.95
CA GLY A 48 6.29 -6.89 -15.85
C GLY A 48 6.54 -5.88 -14.74
N LEU A 49 5.82 -5.97 -13.61
CA LEU A 49 6.52 -5.67 -12.37
C LEU A 49 7.52 -6.79 -12.21
N ASP A 50 8.81 -6.47 -12.17
CA ASP A 50 9.82 -7.47 -11.86
C ASP A 50 9.39 -8.21 -10.59
N ASP A 51 9.09 -9.50 -10.79
CA ASP A 51 8.37 -10.47 -9.96
C ASP A 51 8.96 -10.72 -8.56
N LYS A 52 9.79 -9.82 -8.04
CA LYS A 52 10.73 -10.17 -6.97
C LYS A 52 10.63 -9.30 -5.74
N ALA A 53 9.96 -8.15 -5.77
CA ALA A 53 9.99 -7.24 -4.63
C ALA A 53 8.65 -7.15 -3.88
N CYS A 54 7.56 -6.92 -4.60
CA CYS A 54 6.26 -6.60 -4.04
C CYS A 54 5.33 -7.83 -4.02
N CYS A 55 4.38 -7.87 -3.09
CA CYS A 55 3.36 -8.93 -3.03
C CYS A 55 2.04 -8.38 -3.57
N SER A 56 1.37 -9.10 -4.48
CA SER A 56 0.11 -8.66 -5.08
C SER A 56 -1.00 -9.70 -4.94
N PHE A 57 -2.20 -9.25 -4.59
CA PHE A 57 -3.38 -10.08 -4.38
C PHE A 57 -4.60 -9.50 -5.10
N GLU A 58 -5.48 -10.37 -5.57
CA GLU A 58 -6.82 -10.02 -6.02
C GLU A 58 -7.77 -10.44 -4.91
N ILE A 59 -8.53 -9.49 -4.37
CA ILE A 59 -9.49 -9.73 -3.29
C ILE A 59 -10.84 -9.12 -3.66
N ASP A 60 -11.91 -9.76 -3.21
CA ASP A 60 -13.27 -9.22 -3.32
C ASP A 60 -13.62 -8.49 -2.02
N VAL A 61 -13.96 -7.20 -2.11
CA VAL A 61 -14.39 -6.37 -0.98
C VAL A 61 -15.78 -5.82 -1.29
N ASP A 62 -16.79 -6.26 -0.54
CA ASP A 62 -18.20 -5.86 -0.73
C ASP A 62 -18.73 -6.04 -2.18
N GLY A 63 -18.17 -6.98 -2.94
CA GLY A 63 -18.52 -7.24 -4.34
C GLY A 63 -17.65 -6.51 -5.37
N ASP A 64 -16.74 -5.63 -4.93
CA ASP A 64 -15.76 -4.97 -5.78
C ASP A 64 -14.45 -5.78 -5.82
N ALA A 65 -13.96 -6.06 -7.02
CA ALA A 65 -12.68 -6.72 -7.21
C ALA A 65 -11.53 -5.71 -7.04
N VAL A 66 -10.63 -5.98 -6.11
CA VAL A 66 -9.52 -5.09 -5.72
C VAL A 66 -8.20 -5.78 -5.97
N CYS A 67 -7.32 -5.09 -6.70
CA CYS A 67 -5.91 -5.43 -6.78
C CYS A 67 -5.14 -4.74 -5.65
N LEU A 68 -4.73 -5.53 -4.66
CA LEU A 68 -3.91 -5.11 -3.55
C LEU A 68 -2.43 -5.31 -3.89
N LEU A 69 -1.62 -4.26 -3.87
CA LEU A 69 -0.17 -4.34 -4.01
C LEU A 69 0.51 -3.91 -2.72
N VAL A 70 1.22 -4.81 -2.06
CA VAL A 70 2.01 -4.48 -0.87
C VAL A 70 3.39 -4.00 -1.27
N ILE A 71 3.73 -2.77 -0.86
CA ILE A 71 5.01 -2.12 -1.12
C ILE A 71 5.96 -2.38 0.06
N PRO A 72 7.02 -3.17 -0.09
CA PRO A 72 8.00 -3.39 0.98
C PRO A 72 8.62 -2.09 1.48
N ARG A 73 8.94 -2.04 2.78
CA ARG A 73 9.48 -0.83 3.41
C ARG A 73 10.70 -0.25 2.71
N ARG A 74 11.59 -1.11 2.19
CA ARG A 74 12.82 -0.69 1.50
C ARG A 74 12.56 0.12 0.21
N PHE A 75 11.33 0.09 -0.31
CA PHE A 75 10.96 0.76 -1.56
C PHE A 75 10.01 1.95 -1.36
N SER A 76 9.55 2.23 -0.14
CA SER A 76 8.53 3.28 0.10
C SER A 76 8.98 4.70 -0.24
N ARG A 77 10.30 4.95 -0.34
CA ARG A 77 10.90 6.26 -0.68
C ARG A 77 11.57 6.29 -2.06
N ASP A 78 11.48 5.20 -2.82
CA ASP A 78 12.14 5.10 -4.12
C ASP A 78 11.23 5.63 -5.24
N ALA A 79 11.70 6.65 -5.97
CA ALA A 79 10.98 7.26 -7.08
C ALA A 79 10.69 6.25 -8.21
N MET A 80 11.60 5.30 -8.46
CA MET A 80 11.38 4.24 -9.46
C MET A 80 10.23 3.33 -9.05
N THR A 81 10.06 3.12 -7.74
CA THR A 81 8.94 2.34 -7.21
C THR A 81 7.62 3.06 -7.43
N ALA A 82 7.56 4.38 -7.27
CA ALA A 82 6.34 5.16 -7.51
C ALA A 82 5.84 5.03 -8.96
N ASP A 83 6.74 5.11 -9.95
CA ASP A 83 6.37 4.95 -11.36
C ASP A 83 5.93 3.52 -11.70
N HIS A 84 6.55 2.50 -11.10
CA HIS A 84 6.10 1.12 -11.23
C HIS A 84 4.72 0.91 -10.62
N VAL A 85 4.45 1.44 -9.42
CA VAL A 85 3.14 1.38 -8.76
C VAL A 85 2.06 2.02 -9.65
N ARG A 86 2.32 3.19 -10.24
CA ARG A 86 1.40 3.85 -11.19
C ARG A 86 1.14 3.02 -12.44
N ARG A 87 2.20 2.44 -13.01
CA ARG A 87 2.07 1.59 -14.21
C ARG A 87 1.26 0.34 -13.91
N TYR A 88 1.42 -0.23 -12.72
CA TYR A 88 0.63 -1.37 -12.27
C TYR A 88 -0.83 -1.00 -12.05
N GLY A 89 -1.08 0.11 -11.36
CA GLY A 89 -2.43 0.60 -11.10
C GLY A 89 -3.24 0.80 -12.37
N ARG A 90 -2.68 1.50 -13.37
CA ARG A 90 -3.35 1.69 -14.67
C ARG A 90 -3.71 0.38 -15.37
N LYS A 91 -2.90 -0.66 -15.18
CA LYS A 91 -3.17 -1.97 -15.79
C LYS A 91 -4.19 -2.78 -14.99
N ALA A 92 -4.15 -2.73 -13.66
CA ALA A 92 -5.19 -3.30 -12.81
C ALA A 92 -6.56 -2.67 -13.13
N GLU A 93 -6.61 -1.34 -13.25
CA GLU A 93 -7.80 -0.60 -13.66
C GLU A 93 -8.28 -0.98 -15.07
N ALA A 94 -7.37 -1.18 -16.02
CA ALA A 94 -7.72 -1.66 -17.36
C ALA A 94 -8.32 -3.07 -17.36
N LEU A 95 -8.11 -3.86 -16.31
CA LEU A 95 -8.74 -5.16 -16.09
C LEU A 95 -10.04 -5.06 -15.28
N GLY A 96 -10.50 -3.86 -14.95
CA GLY A 96 -11.70 -3.63 -14.14
C GLY A 96 -11.48 -3.84 -12.65
N LEU A 97 -10.22 -3.89 -12.18
CA LEU A 97 -9.89 -4.02 -10.77
C LEU A 97 -9.65 -2.65 -10.15
N ARG A 98 -10.19 -2.39 -8.96
CA ARG A 98 -9.79 -1.22 -8.18
C ARG A 98 -8.38 -1.43 -7.65
N PHE A 99 -7.49 -0.48 -7.87
CA PHE A 99 -6.10 -0.61 -7.42
C PHE A 99 -5.88 0.01 -6.04
N LEU A 100 -5.14 -0.70 -5.19
CA LEU A 100 -4.70 -0.18 -3.89
C LEU A 100 -3.25 -0.60 -3.61
N ALA A 101 -2.32 0.37 -3.59
CA ALA A 101 -0.97 0.11 -3.09
C ALA A 101 -0.91 0.37 -1.58
N VAL A 102 -0.42 -0.61 -0.82
CA VAL A 102 -0.36 -0.58 0.64
C VAL A 102 1.10 -0.71 1.08
N PRO A 103 1.66 0.28 1.79
CA PRO A 103 2.96 0.14 2.40
C PRO A 103 3.00 -1.02 3.41
N GLU A 104 4.06 -1.83 3.38
CA GLU A 104 4.32 -2.87 4.39
C GLU A 104 4.33 -2.27 5.80
N THR A 105 4.77 -1.02 5.95
CA THR A 105 4.76 -0.29 7.22
C THR A 105 3.37 -0.07 7.77
N LEU A 106 2.29 -0.14 6.98
CA LEU A 106 0.93 -0.17 7.52
C LEU A 106 0.65 -1.53 8.16
N LEU A 107 1.09 -2.61 7.53
CA LEU A 107 0.75 -3.99 7.92
C LEU A 107 1.63 -4.52 9.07
N ARG A 108 2.89 -4.04 9.15
CA ARG A 108 3.87 -4.44 10.14
C ARG A 108 4.40 -3.23 10.88
N ALA A 109 4.35 -3.28 12.20
CA ALA A 109 4.99 -2.28 13.03
C ALA A 109 6.49 -2.22 12.71
N SER A 110 7.00 -1.01 12.49
CA SER A 110 8.43 -0.79 12.31
C SER A 110 9.15 -1.11 13.63
N ALA A 111 10.11 -2.03 13.62
CA ALA A 111 11.02 -2.23 14.76
C ALA A 111 11.95 -1.00 14.99
N ALA A 112 11.93 -0.03 14.08
CA ALA A 112 12.83 1.12 14.03
C ALA A 112 12.17 2.45 14.44
N SER A 113 10.94 2.45 14.99
CA SER A 113 10.52 3.53 15.91
C SER A 113 11.34 3.39 17.21
N GLY A 114 12.63 3.63 17.05
CA GLY A 114 13.64 3.52 18.08
C GLY A 114 13.51 4.67 19.06
N ARG A 115 13.25 4.30 20.31
CA ARG A 115 13.67 4.96 21.56
C ARG A 115 12.92 6.19 22.07
N ASP A 116 12.20 6.97 21.25
CA ASP A 116 11.52 8.19 21.77
C ASP A 116 10.03 8.35 21.40
N ALA A 117 9.47 7.49 20.53
CA ALA A 117 8.01 7.41 20.39
C ALA A 117 7.47 6.70 21.65
N GLY A 118 7.02 7.47 22.63
CA GLY A 118 6.47 6.93 23.86
C GLY A 118 5.39 5.87 23.58
N ALA A 119 5.27 4.86 24.44
CA ALA A 119 4.27 3.79 24.29
C ALA A 119 2.84 4.29 24.04
N ALA A 120 2.56 5.55 24.38
CA ALA A 120 1.29 6.24 24.16
C ALA A 120 0.96 6.58 22.68
N THR A 121 1.93 6.58 21.75
CA THR A 121 1.67 6.82 20.31
C THR A 121 1.82 5.57 19.45
N ALA A 122 2.19 4.43 20.04
CA ALA A 122 2.39 3.19 19.33
C ALA A 122 1.06 2.64 18.78
N VAL A 123 0.92 2.65 17.45
CA VAL A 123 -0.31 2.20 16.79
C VAL A 123 -0.41 0.69 16.82
N LYS A 124 -1.45 0.19 17.49
CA LYS A 124 -1.76 -1.23 17.63
C LYS A 124 -2.06 -1.88 16.28
N ALA A 125 -1.84 -3.19 16.19
CA ALA A 125 -2.16 -3.97 14.99
C ALA A 125 -3.62 -3.81 14.58
N ASP A 126 -4.56 -3.85 15.52
CA ASP A 126 -5.99 -3.71 15.21
C ASP A 126 -6.33 -2.35 14.60
N ASP A 127 -5.75 -1.26 15.10
CA ASP A 127 -5.96 0.08 14.55
C ASP A 127 -5.37 0.21 13.15
N ARG A 128 -4.18 -0.35 12.90
CA ARG A 128 -3.60 -0.44 11.55
C ARG A 128 -4.51 -1.19 10.58
N LEU A 129 -5.16 -2.26 11.05
CA LEU A 129 -6.10 -3.04 10.24
C LEU A 129 -7.43 -2.31 10.01
N ARG A 130 -7.90 -1.51 10.96
CA ARG A 130 -9.05 -0.61 10.75
C ARG A 130 -8.75 0.46 9.70
N VAL A 131 -7.53 0.99 9.69
CA VAL A 131 -7.06 1.90 8.63
C VAL A 131 -7.06 1.18 7.28
N LEU A 132 -6.48 -0.02 7.19
CA LEU A 132 -6.48 -0.81 5.95
C LEU A 132 -7.90 -1.09 5.45
N ASP A 133 -8.80 -1.58 6.31
CA ASP A 133 -10.21 -1.86 5.95
C ASP A 133 -10.90 -0.60 5.42
N HIS A 134 -10.67 0.55 6.03
CA HIS A 134 -11.20 1.82 5.52
C HIS A 134 -10.71 2.10 4.09
N PHE A 135 -9.40 2.00 3.82
CA PHE A 135 -8.86 2.22 2.49
C PHE A 135 -9.32 1.17 1.47
N LEU A 136 -9.52 -0.07 1.91
CA LEU A 136 -10.14 -1.12 1.13
C LEU A 136 -11.60 -0.83 0.78
N ARG A 137 -12.34 0.01 1.53
CA ARG A 137 -13.73 0.33 1.17
C ARG A 137 -13.89 1.68 0.49
N HIS A 138 -13.02 2.64 0.80
CA HIS A 138 -13.23 4.05 0.45
C HIS A 138 -12.07 4.68 -0.33
N GLY A 139 -10.88 4.07 -0.34
CA GLY A 139 -9.70 4.53 -1.10
C GLY A 139 -9.02 5.81 -0.58
N SER A 140 -9.74 6.70 0.12
CA SER A 140 -9.18 7.87 0.80
C SER A 140 -10.05 8.27 1.99
N ALA A 141 -9.47 8.98 2.95
CA ALA A 141 -10.16 9.41 4.17
C ALA A 141 -9.92 10.88 4.49
N GLY A 142 -10.84 11.52 5.20
CA GLY A 142 -10.50 12.71 5.99
C GLY A 142 -9.73 12.31 7.26
N LEU A 143 -8.82 13.18 7.74
CA LEU A 143 -8.03 12.90 8.96
C LEU A 143 -8.90 12.52 10.16
N PHE A 144 -9.91 13.34 10.46
CA PHE A 144 -10.79 13.10 11.61
C PHE A 144 -11.74 11.93 11.39
N GLU A 145 -12.14 11.67 10.15
CA GLU A 145 -12.95 10.50 9.81
C GLU A 145 -12.18 9.21 10.07
N LEU A 146 -10.92 9.16 9.64
CA LEU A 146 -10.06 8.00 9.85
C LEU A 146 -9.71 7.83 11.34
N ALA A 147 -9.41 8.93 12.04
CA ALA A 147 -9.14 8.93 13.47
C ALA A 147 -10.36 8.42 14.28
N ALA A 148 -11.58 8.79 13.91
CA ALA A 148 -12.80 8.34 14.59
C ALA A 148 -13.03 6.82 14.51
N ARG A 149 -12.31 6.11 13.63
CA ARG A 149 -12.39 4.65 13.50
C ARG A 149 -11.40 3.91 14.39
N LEU A 150 -10.43 4.58 15.01
CA LEU A 150 -9.42 3.91 15.82
C LEU A 150 -9.87 3.78 17.28
N GLU A 151 -9.50 2.67 17.92
CA GLU A 151 -9.66 2.46 19.37
C GLU A 151 -8.36 2.82 20.11
N HIS A 152 -7.72 3.88 19.66
CA HIS A 152 -6.50 4.41 20.24
C HIS A 152 -6.83 5.49 21.29
N GLU A 153 -6.03 5.61 22.35
CA GLU A 153 -6.25 6.63 23.39
C GLU A 153 -6.16 8.05 22.80
N ASN A 154 -5.27 8.22 21.83
CA ASN A 154 -5.17 9.44 21.03
C ASN A 154 -5.20 9.09 19.52
N PRO A 155 -6.38 9.02 18.89
CA PRO A 155 -6.51 8.56 17.51
C PRO A 155 -5.84 9.46 16.47
N VAL A 156 -5.85 10.78 16.68
CA VAL A 156 -5.17 11.71 15.78
C VAL A 156 -3.66 11.50 15.84
N ALA A 157 -3.08 11.37 17.05
CA ALA A 157 -1.66 11.07 17.20
C ALA A 157 -1.27 9.74 16.54
N ALA A 158 -2.13 8.72 16.59
CA ALA A 158 -1.89 7.46 15.90
C ALA A 158 -1.84 7.63 14.37
N ILE A 159 -2.73 8.42 13.78
CA ILE A 159 -2.67 8.70 12.33
C ILE A 159 -1.40 9.47 11.96
N LEU A 160 -0.97 10.43 12.78
CA LEU A 160 0.29 11.15 12.58
C LEU A 160 1.52 10.23 12.71
N GLU A 161 1.51 9.29 13.65
CA GLU A 161 2.56 8.28 13.77
C GLU A 161 2.64 7.42 12.50
N LEU A 162 1.49 7.02 11.93
CA LEU A 162 1.46 6.27 10.67
C LEU A 162 1.97 7.09 9.46
N ASP A 163 1.77 8.41 9.46
CA ASP A 163 2.37 9.31 8.47
C ASP A 163 3.89 9.37 8.62
N VAL A 164 4.41 9.53 9.84
CA VAL A 164 5.85 9.52 10.16
C VAL A 164 6.51 8.18 9.81
N ASP A 165 5.81 7.06 10.09
CA ASP A 165 6.22 5.69 9.72
C ASP A 165 6.24 5.48 8.19
N GLY A 166 5.68 6.41 7.41
CA GLY A 166 5.55 6.31 5.96
C GLY A 166 4.52 5.28 5.52
N ALA A 167 3.52 4.99 6.36
CA ALA A 167 2.36 4.18 6.01
C ALA A 167 1.26 5.04 5.36
N LEU A 168 1.13 6.30 5.79
CA LEU A 168 0.17 7.27 5.30
C LEU A 168 0.87 8.51 4.73
N SER A 169 0.10 9.33 4.02
CA SER A 169 0.47 10.66 3.55
C SER A 169 -0.68 11.62 3.81
N ILE A 170 -0.41 12.72 4.50
CA ILE A 170 -1.38 13.78 4.82
C ILE A 170 -1.15 14.99 3.90
N ASP A 171 -2.18 15.39 3.14
CA ASP A 171 -2.02 16.28 1.97
C ASP A 171 -1.65 17.75 2.27
N ASP A 172 -1.72 18.19 3.52
CA ASP A 172 -1.46 19.57 3.90
C ASP A 172 -0.66 19.63 5.20
N GLY A 173 0.47 20.33 5.18
CA GLY A 173 1.32 20.59 6.36
C GLY A 173 0.65 21.41 7.47
N ILE A 174 -0.65 21.69 7.33
CA ILE A 174 -1.52 22.27 8.36
C ILE A 174 -2.64 21.26 8.62
N LEU A 175 -2.64 20.70 9.83
CA LEU A 175 -3.70 19.80 10.28
C LEU A 175 -5.02 20.58 10.37
N SER A 176 -5.94 20.29 9.45
CA SER A 176 -7.24 20.94 9.35
C SER A 176 -8.34 19.90 9.15
N SER A 177 -9.60 20.31 9.29
CA SER A 177 -10.76 19.45 9.01
C SER A 177 -10.85 19.00 7.55
N ARG A 178 -10.06 19.61 6.66
CA ARG A 178 -9.98 19.28 5.23
C ARG A 178 -8.76 18.42 4.89
N SER A 179 -7.88 18.16 5.85
CA SER A 179 -6.68 17.34 5.61
C SER A 179 -7.11 15.94 5.15
N ARG A 180 -6.69 15.60 3.94
CA ARG A 180 -6.91 14.28 3.35
C ARG A 180 -5.77 13.35 3.74
N VAL A 181 -6.12 12.11 3.99
CA VAL A 181 -5.19 11.03 4.29
C VAL A 181 -5.26 10.02 3.15
N THR A 182 -4.10 9.71 2.60
CA THR A 182 -3.91 8.66 1.59
C THR A 182 -2.89 7.65 2.09
N LEU A 183 -2.87 6.45 1.52
CA LEU A 183 -1.76 5.53 1.74
C LEU A 183 -0.51 6.08 1.06
N ALA A 184 0.63 6.01 1.74
CA ALA A 184 1.89 6.43 1.15
C ALA A 184 2.17 5.63 -0.14
N GLY A 185 2.55 6.32 -1.21
CA GLY A 185 2.73 5.71 -2.53
C GLY A 185 1.49 5.70 -3.44
N ASN A 186 0.28 5.94 -2.90
CA ASN A 186 -0.92 6.21 -3.71
C ASN A 186 -1.08 7.70 -4.06
N GLY A 187 -0.29 8.58 -3.44
CA GLY A 187 -0.24 10.01 -3.69
C GLY A 187 0.30 10.35 -5.08
N VAL A 188 -0.55 10.19 -6.09
CA VAL A 188 -0.45 10.94 -7.34
C VAL A 188 -1.32 12.18 -7.16
N ARG A 189 -0.70 13.33 -6.89
CA ARG A 189 -1.35 14.58 -7.26
C ARG A 189 -1.49 14.55 -8.80
N PRO A 190 -2.68 14.78 -9.37
CA PRO A 190 -2.79 15.08 -10.79
C PRO A 190 -1.93 16.29 -11.18
#